data_AF-S8CPN2-F1
#
_entry.id   AF-S8CPN2-F1
#
_cell.length_a   1.000
_cell.length_b   1.000
_cell.length_c   1.000
_cell.angle_alpha   90.00
_cell.angle_beta   90.00
_cell.angle_gamma   90.00
#
_symmetry.space_group_name_H-M   'P 1'
#
loop_
_entity.id
_entity.type
_entity.pdbx_description
1 polymer ?
#
loop_
_entity_poly.entity_id
_entity_poly.type
_entity_poly.pdbx_seq_one_letter_code
_entity_poly.pdbx_strand_id
1 'polypeptide(L)'
;NKEGKLGKQREDDVVVVSKSSHTYGEELANSTFCGVFPGDGWSGRMEDSILHGCIPVIVQDGVYSAYENVFNLESFGVRISEDEIPNMIRILRNISDAEIETKLSNVRKIFPRFLYRDSVMLEAARQKKLHGVVEDWAVQFSQIHGDDVFATLMQILHYKLHNDKWRQEFLYRKEKNFGVPPNC
;
A
#
# COMPACT_ATOMS: atom_id res chain seq x y z
N ASN A 1 2.71 28.92 11.54
CA ASN A 1 3.50 29.74 12.48
C ASN A 1 4.69 28.88 12.95
N LYS A 2 5.91 29.43 13.07
CA LYS A 2 7.11 28.73 13.60
C LYS A 2 6.96 28.29 15.06
N GLU A 3 5.89 28.70 15.72
CA GLU A 3 5.47 28.28 17.08
C GLU A 3 4.67 26.96 17.11
N GLY A 4 4.63 26.16 16.04
CA GLY A 4 3.93 24.86 16.04
C GLY A 4 2.39 24.94 16.06
N LYS A 5 1.81 26.16 16.08
CA LYS A 5 0.38 26.38 15.89
C LYS A 5 0.05 26.34 14.39
N LEU A 6 -0.21 25.14 13.90
CA LEU A 6 -0.63 24.86 12.52
C LEU A 6 -1.99 24.16 12.59
N GLY A 7 -2.97 24.66 11.81
CA GLY A 7 -4.36 24.18 11.87
C GLY A 7 -5.25 24.94 12.84
N LYS A 8 -6.58 24.84 12.64
CA LYS A 8 -7.61 25.45 13.50
C LYS A 8 -8.00 24.54 14.68
N GLN A 9 -7.80 23.23 14.54
CA GLN A 9 -8.04 22.25 15.59
C GLN A 9 -6.73 21.96 16.32
N ARG A 10 -6.78 21.95 17.66
CA ARG A 10 -5.62 21.68 18.52
C ARG A 10 -6.05 20.69 19.58
N GLU A 11 -5.48 19.50 19.50
CA GLU A 11 -5.51 18.50 20.58
C GLU A 11 -4.14 18.54 21.28
N ASP A 12 -4.10 18.31 22.59
CA ASP A 12 -2.87 18.43 23.36
C ASP A 12 -1.83 17.34 23.04
N ASP A 13 -2.27 16.22 22.45
CA ASP A 13 -1.45 15.09 22.01
C ASP A 13 -1.24 15.02 20.50
N VAL A 14 -1.64 16.05 19.74
CA VAL A 14 -1.40 16.14 18.30
C VAL A 14 -0.28 17.13 18.01
N VAL A 15 0.78 16.62 17.39
CA VAL A 15 1.94 17.41 16.98
C VAL A 15 1.88 17.64 15.48
N VAL A 16 1.86 18.92 15.07
CA VAL A 16 1.94 19.31 13.65
C VAL A 16 3.29 19.97 13.40
N VAL A 17 4.08 19.37 12.50
CA VAL A 17 5.41 19.85 12.13
C VAL A 17 5.37 20.48 10.75
N SER A 18 5.97 21.67 10.58
CA SER A 18 5.99 22.40 9.29
C SER A 18 7.12 22.00 8.35
N LYS A 19 8.03 21.14 8.81
CA LYS A 19 9.21 20.70 8.07
C LYS A 19 9.17 19.19 7.93
N SER A 20 9.80 18.69 6.87
CA SER A 20 10.09 17.27 6.72
C SER A 20 10.91 16.77 7.91
N SER A 21 10.55 15.61 8.44
CA SER A 21 11.36 14.93 9.45
C SER A 21 12.53 14.19 8.81
N HIS A 22 13.70 14.23 9.46
CA HIS A 22 14.85 13.40 9.07
C HIS A 22 14.67 11.93 9.47
N THR A 23 13.76 11.66 10.41
CA THR A 23 13.43 10.34 10.96
C THR A 23 12.04 9.90 10.49
N TYR A 24 11.54 10.44 9.36
CA TYR A 24 10.18 10.21 8.90
C TYR A 24 9.81 8.73 8.76
N GLY A 25 10.72 7.90 8.24
CA GLY A 25 10.48 6.46 8.13
C GLY A 25 10.34 5.76 9.49
N GLU A 26 11.16 6.15 10.47
CA GLU A 26 11.06 5.64 11.84
C GLU A 26 9.78 6.10 12.54
N GLU A 27 9.36 7.35 12.29
CA GLU A 27 8.10 7.89 12.79
C GLU A 27 6.90 7.11 12.24
N LEU A 28 6.90 6.78 10.93
CA LEU A 28 5.87 5.92 10.33
C LEU A 28 5.88 4.51 10.92
N ALA A 29 7.07 3.90 11.07
CA ALA A 29 7.20 2.54 11.60
C ALA A 29 6.77 2.43 13.07
N ASN A 30 6.85 3.52 13.83
CA ASN A 30 6.39 3.60 15.22
C ASN A 30 4.93 4.08 15.35
N SER A 31 4.25 4.36 14.23
CA SER A 31 2.86 4.84 14.23
C SER A 31 1.86 3.68 14.09
N THR A 32 0.73 3.75 14.79
CA THR A 32 -0.37 2.79 14.59
C THR A 32 -1.18 3.11 13.34
N PHE A 33 -1.46 4.40 13.10
CA PHE A 33 -2.25 4.89 11.98
C PHE A 33 -1.43 5.86 11.14
N CYS A 34 -1.49 5.72 9.82
CA CYS A 34 -0.78 6.57 8.87
C CYS A 34 -1.74 7.21 7.87
N GLY A 35 -1.73 8.53 7.80
CA GLY A 35 -2.64 9.29 6.94
C GLY A 35 -2.29 9.20 5.45
N VAL A 36 -3.25 8.76 4.66
CA VAL A 36 -3.24 8.76 3.19
C VAL A 36 -4.17 9.89 2.74
N PHE A 37 -3.61 11.11 2.76
CA PHE A 37 -4.31 12.36 2.43
C PHE A 37 -4.28 12.65 0.92
N PRO A 38 -5.17 13.51 0.41
CA PRO A 38 -5.17 13.86 -1.00
C PRO A 38 -3.94 14.71 -1.32
N GLY A 39 -3.40 14.51 -2.52
CA GLY A 39 -2.26 15.27 -3.06
C GLY A 39 -2.58 15.78 -4.46
N ASP A 40 -1.58 16.35 -5.14
CA ASP A 40 -1.71 16.87 -6.51
C ASP A 40 -1.57 15.74 -7.56
N GLY A 41 -2.37 14.68 -7.42
CA GLY A 41 -2.36 13.51 -8.30
C GLY A 41 -2.07 12.19 -7.58
N TRP A 42 -0.90 11.59 -7.82
CA TRP A 42 -0.50 10.34 -7.17
C TRP A 42 0.11 10.58 -5.79
N SER A 43 -0.23 9.71 -4.84
CA SER A 43 0.25 9.78 -3.47
C SER A 43 0.78 8.41 -3.07
N GLY A 44 2.10 8.29 -2.90
CA GLY A 44 2.76 7.07 -2.40
C GLY A 44 2.47 6.75 -0.94
N ARG A 45 1.55 7.48 -0.29
CA ARG A 45 1.27 7.39 1.14
C ARG A 45 0.60 6.09 1.53
N MET A 46 -0.14 5.47 0.61
CA MET A 46 -0.71 4.14 0.81
C MET A 46 0.41 3.11 0.94
N GLU A 47 1.35 3.14 0.00
CA GLU A 47 2.54 2.30 -0.03
C GLU A 47 3.42 2.56 1.19
N ASP A 48 3.70 3.83 1.52
CA ASP A 48 4.46 4.20 2.71
C ASP A 48 3.84 3.60 3.98
N SER A 49 2.51 3.68 4.12
CA SER A 49 1.82 3.17 5.31
C SER A 49 2.00 1.65 5.44
N ILE A 50 1.75 0.92 4.35
CA ILE A 50 1.84 -0.53 4.32
C ILE A 50 3.29 -1.00 4.51
N LEU A 51 4.25 -0.37 3.85
CA LEU A 51 5.67 -0.75 3.89
C LEU A 51 6.31 -0.46 5.25
N HIS A 52 5.82 0.53 5.99
CA HIS A 52 6.26 0.80 7.37
C HIS A 52 5.42 0.07 8.43
N GLY A 53 4.37 -0.66 8.04
CA GLY A 53 3.63 -1.53 8.94
C GLY A 53 2.52 -0.85 9.76
N CYS A 54 2.09 0.35 9.37
CA CYS A 54 1.00 1.07 10.01
C CYS A 54 -0.32 0.94 9.23
N ILE A 55 -1.45 1.12 9.92
CA ILE A 55 -2.79 1.06 9.33
C ILE A 55 -2.99 2.31 8.45
N PRO A 56 -3.20 2.18 7.12
CA PRO A 56 -3.51 3.32 6.28
C PRO A 56 -4.89 3.90 6.62
N VAL A 57 -4.94 5.21 6.85
CA VAL A 57 -6.16 6.00 7.04
C VAL A 57 -6.37 6.85 5.80
N ILE A 58 -7.25 6.40 4.91
CA ILE A 58 -7.49 7.01 3.61
C ILE A 58 -8.54 8.08 3.72
N VAL A 59 -8.15 9.29 3.31
CA VAL A 59 -8.98 10.50 3.33
C VAL A 59 -8.89 11.14 1.94
N GLN A 60 -9.55 10.53 0.97
CA GLN A 60 -9.49 10.93 -0.44
C GLN A 60 -10.82 10.63 -1.12
N ASP A 61 -11.71 11.61 -1.23
CA ASP A 61 -13.04 11.35 -1.79
C ASP A 61 -12.99 11.16 -3.32
N GLY A 62 -13.75 10.19 -3.82
CA GLY A 62 -13.83 9.90 -5.27
C GLY A 62 -12.56 9.30 -5.90
N VAL A 63 -11.51 9.03 -5.12
CA VAL A 63 -10.25 8.46 -5.59
C VAL A 63 -9.97 7.12 -4.89
N TYR A 64 -9.57 6.12 -5.67
CA TYR A 64 -9.06 4.87 -5.16
C TYR A 64 -7.55 4.97 -4.93
N SER A 65 -7.11 4.60 -3.73
CA SER A 65 -5.69 4.39 -3.42
C SER A 65 -5.17 3.10 -4.05
N ALA A 66 -3.83 2.91 -4.00
CA ALA A 66 -3.17 1.74 -4.57
C ALA A 66 -3.82 0.43 -4.10
N TYR A 67 -4.29 -0.37 -5.06
CA TYR A 67 -4.95 -1.67 -4.87
C TYR A 67 -6.20 -1.67 -3.98
N GLU A 68 -6.78 -0.51 -3.67
CA GLU A 68 -7.95 -0.39 -2.81
C GLU A 68 -9.16 -1.16 -3.36
N ASN A 69 -9.35 -1.15 -4.68
CA ASN A 69 -10.43 -1.87 -5.35
C ASN A 69 -10.08 -3.33 -5.70
N VAL A 70 -8.91 -3.80 -5.26
CA VAL A 70 -8.43 -5.17 -5.51
C VAL A 70 -8.39 -5.95 -4.20
N PHE A 71 -7.85 -5.36 -3.14
CA PHE A 71 -7.79 -5.96 -1.83
C PHE A 71 -8.96 -5.51 -0.95
N ASN A 72 -9.30 -6.31 0.06
CA ASN A 72 -10.31 -5.91 1.04
C ASN A 72 -9.75 -4.81 1.96
N LEU A 73 -9.90 -3.54 1.56
CA LEU A 73 -9.40 -2.40 2.33
C LEU A 73 -9.85 -2.44 3.80
N GLU A 74 -11.12 -2.78 4.07
CA GLU A 74 -11.68 -2.77 5.43
C GLU A 74 -10.92 -3.71 6.38
N SER A 75 -10.28 -4.75 5.83
CA SER A 75 -9.51 -5.72 6.62
C SER A 75 -8.18 -5.19 7.16
N PHE A 76 -7.61 -4.15 6.56
CA PHE A 76 -6.25 -3.68 6.90
C PHE A 76 -6.12 -2.15 6.97
N GLY A 77 -7.10 -1.39 6.51
CA GLY A 77 -7.12 0.07 6.51
C GLY A 77 -8.41 0.64 7.12
N VAL A 78 -8.49 1.96 7.09
CA VAL A 78 -9.65 2.75 7.49
C VAL A 78 -9.89 3.80 6.41
N ARG A 79 -11.13 3.97 5.95
CA ARG A 79 -11.51 5.05 5.03
C ARG A 79 -12.38 6.05 5.78
N ILE A 80 -12.03 7.32 5.68
CA ILE A 80 -12.74 8.45 6.30
C ILE A 80 -12.99 9.47 5.19
N SER A 81 -14.23 9.96 5.08
CA SER A 81 -14.57 11.00 4.11
C SER A 81 -13.93 12.33 4.49
N GLU A 82 -13.71 13.22 3.52
CA GLU A 82 -13.00 14.48 3.78
C GLU A 82 -13.79 15.40 4.74
N ASP A 83 -15.11 15.32 4.74
CA ASP A 83 -15.99 16.05 5.66
C ASP A 83 -15.90 15.55 7.12
N GLU A 84 -15.45 14.30 7.32
CA GLU A 84 -15.24 13.69 8.64
C GLU A 84 -13.82 13.91 9.20
N ILE A 85 -12.93 14.63 8.47
CA ILE A 85 -11.62 15.04 9.00
C ILE A 85 -11.71 15.68 10.40
N PRO A 86 -12.68 16.58 10.70
CA PRO A 86 -12.81 17.16 12.03
C PRO A 86 -13.10 16.13 13.14
N ASN A 87 -13.67 14.97 12.78
CA ASN A 87 -14.00 13.86 13.66
C ASN A 87 -12.96 12.73 13.62
N MET A 88 -11.96 12.80 12.73
CA MET A 88 -11.01 11.72 12.46
C MET A 88 -10.34 11.19 13.73
N ILE A 89 -9.87 12.07 14.61
CA ILE A 89 -9.21 11.66 15.87
C ILE A 89 -10.17 10.87 16.76
N ARG A 90 -11.42 11.33 16.89
CA ARG A 90 -12.46 10.62 17.65
C ARG A 90 -12.78 9.27 17.03
N ILE A 91 -12.87 9.19 15.70
CA ILE A 91 -13.12 7.95 14.96
C ILE A 91 -12.00 6.94 15.23
N LEU A 92 -10.74 7.34 15.04
CA LEU A 92 -9.58 6.45 15.22
C LEU A 92 -9.42 5.99 16.67
N ARG A 93 -9.65 6.86 17.65
CA ARG A 93 -9.62 6.51 19.09
C ARG A 93 -10.74 5.53 19.50
N ASN A 94 -11.83 5.46 18.74
CA ASN A 94 -12.94 4.55 19.02
C ASN A 94 -12.73 3.15 18.42
N ILE A 95 -11.68 2.94 17.63
CA ILE A 95 -11.32 1.62 17.12
C ILE A 95 -10.75 0.80 18.27
N SER A 96 -11.32 -0.37 18.53
CA SER A 96 -10.87 -1.23 19.63
C SER A 96 -9.46 -1.79 19.38
N ASP A 97 -8.71 -2.04 20.45
CA ASP A 97 -7.37 -2.65 20.36
C ASP A 97 -7.38 -3.99 19.60
N ALA A 98 -8.43 -4.80 19.78
CA ALA A 98 -8.59 -6.06 19.07
C ALA A 98 -8.74 -5.88 17.55
N GLU A 99 -9.44 -4.83 17.13
CA GLU A 99 -9.57 -4.47 15.72
C GLU A 99 -8.25 -3.91 15.16
N ILE A 100 -7.55 -3.08 15.93
CA ILE A 100 -6.22 -2.56 15.57
C ILE A 100 -5.24 -3.71 15.34
N GLU A 101 -5.14 -4.66 16.28
CA GLU A 101 -4.26 -5.83 16.14
C GLU A 101 -4.61 -6.69 14.93
N THR A 102 -5.90 -6.85 14.64
CA THR A 102 -6.37 -7.56 13.46
C THR A 102 -5.92 -6.86 12.18
N LYS A 103 -6.11 -5.54 12.09
CA LYS A 103 -5.69 -4.74 10.92
C LYS A 103 -4.17 -4.76 10.76
N LEU A 104 -3.39 -4.57 11.83
CA LEU A 104 -1.93 -4.64 11.81
C LEU A 104 -1.43 -6.03 11.37
N SER A 105 -2.06 -7.11 11.84
CA SER A 105 -1.76 -8.47 11.38
C SER A 105 -2.01 -8.62 9.87
N ASN A 106 -3.08 -8.04 9.35
CA ASN A 106 -3.37 -8.06 7.91
C ASN A 106 -2.41 -7.17 7.10
N VAL A 107 -2.00 -6.01 7.62
CA VAL A 107 -0.94 -5.18 7.02
C VAL A 107 0.35 -6.00 6.87
N ARG A 108 0.79 -6.70 7.93
CA ARG A 108 1.97 -7.58 7.87
C ARG A 108 1.84 -8.72 6.86
N LYS A 109 0.63 -9.25 6.63
CA LYS A 109 0.41 -10.31 5.63
C LYS A 109 0.43 -9.77 4.20
N ILE A 110 -0.10 -8.55 4.00
CA ILE A 110 -0.27 -7.98 2.66
C ILE A 110 0.96 -7.19 2.21
N PHE A 111 1.85 -6.79 3.12
CA PHE A 111 3.02 -5.96 2.80
C PHE A 111 3.86 -6.44 1.59
N PRO A 112 4.10 -7.75 1.36
CA PRO A 112 4.90 -8.17 0.21
C PRO A 112 4.25 -7.77 -1.12
N ARG A 113 2.92 -7.70 -1.16
CA ARG A 113 2.11 -7.30 -2.33
C ARG A 113 2.33 -5.84 -2.75
N PHE A 114 2.98 -5.04 -1.91
CA PHE A 114 3.32 -3.64 -2.16
C PHE A 114 4.83 -3.44 -2.39
N LEU A 115 5.63 -4.51 -2.37
CA LEU A 115 7.08 -4.47 -2.46
C LEU A 115 7.59 -5.13 -3.74
N TYR A 116 8.60 -4.55 -4.41
CA TYR A 116 9.31 -5.15 -5.55
C TYR A 116 10.35 -6.18 -5.12
N ARG A 117 9.92 -7.19 -4.37
CA ARG A 117 10.83 -8.15 -3.72
C ARG A 117 11.66 -8.94 -4.72
N ASP A 118 11.05 -9.51 -5.77
CA ASP A 118 11.78 -10.40 -6.69
C ASP A 118 12.78 -9.64 -7.55
N SER A 119 12.44 -8.41 -7.96
CA SER A 119 13.34 -7.53 -8.69
C SER A 119 14.59 -7.20 -7.86
N VAL A 120 14.40 -6.91 -6.57
CA VAL A 120 15.48 -6.64 -5.62
C VAL A 120 16.35 -7.89 -5.40
N MET A 121 15.74 -9.08 -5.32
CA MET A 121 16.50 -10.33 -5.18
C MET A 121 17.28 -10.72 -6.44
N LEU A 122 16.79 -10.40 -7.64
CA LEU A 122 17.55 -10.56 -8.88
C LEU A 122 18.79 -9.67 -8.91
N GLU A 123 18.67 -8.42 -8.44
CA GLU A 123 19.81 -7.52 -8.31
C GLU A 123 20.81 -8.03 -7.26
N ALA A 124 20.34 -8.53 -6.12
CA ALA A 124 21.21 -9.17 -5.12
C ALA A 124 22.00 -10.35 -5.72
N ALA A 125 21.34 -11.20 -6.51
CA ALA A 125 22.00 -12.32 -7.20
C ALA A 125 23.05 -11.84 -8.22
N ARG A 126 22.75 -10.75 -8.95
CA ARG A 126 23.69 -10.13 -9.90
C ARG A 126 24.94 -9.61 -9.18
N GLN A 127 24.76 -8.87 -8.08
CA GLN A 127 25.84 -8.33 -7.26
C GLN A 127 26.72 -9.43 -6.67
N LYS A 128 26.11 -10.49 -6.11
CA LYS A 128 26.83 -11.67 -5.61
C LYS A 128 27.68 -12.33 -6.70
N LYS A 129 27.16 -12.45 -7.92
CA LYS A 129 27.91 -13.05 -9.04
C LYS A 129 29.11 -12.20 -9.47
N LEU A 130 28.98 -10.88 -9.46
CA LEU A 130 30.03 -9.96 -9.93
C LEU A 130 31.09 -9.68 -8.87
N HIS A 131 30.69 -9.55 -7.60
CA HIS A 131 31.55 -9.08 -6.53
C HIS A 131 31.78 -10.11 -5.43
N GLY A 132 31.03 -11.22 -5.41
CA GLY A 132 31.12 -12.25 -4.36
C GLY A 132 30.51 -11.85 -3.02
N VAL A 133 29.93 -10.65 -2.91
CA VAL A 133 29.38 -10.08 -1.68
C VAL A 133 27.86 -10.22 -1.63
N VAL A 134 27.34 -10.50 -0.44
CA VAL A 134 25.90 -10.43 -0.13
C VAL A 134 25.74 -9.38 0.97
N GLU A 135 25.05 -8.30 0.65
CA GLU A 135 24.77 -7.20 1.57
C GLU A 135 23.67 -7.57 2.58
N ASP A 136 23.66 -6.91 3.74
CA ASP A 136 22.68 -7.18 4.82
C ASP A 136 21.23 -7.01 4.37
N TRP A 137 20.94 -6.01 3.54
CA TRP A 137 19.59 -5.81 3.00
C TRP A 137 19.15 -6.99 2.14
N ALA A 138 20.05 -7.64 1.42
CA ALA A 138 19.72 -8.80 0.59
C ALA A 138 19.38 -10.02 1.46
N VAL A 139 20.05 -10.16 2.60
CA VAL A 139 19.71 -11.17 3.61
C VAL A 139 18.31 -10.91 4.17
N GLN A 140 18.00 -9.66 4.54
CA GLN A 140 16.67 -9.29 5.04
C GLN A 140 15.56 -9.55 4.01
N PHE A 141 15.75 -9.12 2.75
CA PHE A 141 14.78 -9.35 1.68
C PHE A 141 14.58 -10.84 1.37
N SER A 142 15.61 -11.67 1.57
CA SER A 142 15.48 -13.12 1.35
C SER A 142 14.52 -13.80 2.33
N GLN A 143 14.31 -13.21 3.52
CA GLN A 143 13.37 -13.69 4.53
C GLN A 143 11.91 -13.32 4.21
N ILE A 144 11.69 -12.40 3.28
CA ILE A 144 10.36 -12.02 2.82
C ILE A 144 9.86 -13.09 1.84
N HIS A 145 8.69 -13.64 2.15
CA HIS A 145 8.05 -14.70 1.39
C HIS A 145 6.68 -14.26 0.87
N GLY A 146 6.20 -14.97 -0.16
CA GLY A 146 4.93 -14.70 -0.82
C GLY A 146 5.10 -13.92 -2.11
N ASP A 147 3.96 -13.75 -2.80
CA ASP A 147 3.87 -12.98 -4.04
C ASP A 147 4.12 -11.50 -3.78
N ASP A 148 4.86 -10.87 -4.69
CA ASP A 148 5.26 -9.48 -4.60
C ASP A 148 4.31 -8.55 -5.40
N VAL A 149 4.67 -7.27 -5.52
CA VAL A 149 3.87 -6.29 -6.29
C VAL A 149 3.76 -6.64 -7.78
N PHE A 150 4.78 -7.27 -8.37
CA PHE A 150 4.73 -7.68 -9.77
C PHE A 150 3.77 -8.86 -9.95
N ALA A 151 3.87 -9.87 -9.08
CA ALA A 151 2.90 -10.97 -9.05
C ALA A 151 1.46 -10.46 -8.85
N THR A 152 1.27 -9.47 -7.97
CA THR A 152 -0.01 -8.80 -7.74
C THR A 152 -0.55 -8.15 -9.01
N LEU A 153 0.27 -7.36 -9.71
CA LEU A 153 -0.11 -6.76 -10.98
C LEU A 153 -0.51 -7.83 -12.03
N MET A 154 0.29 -8.89 -12.16
CA MET A 154 0.02 -9.96 -13.11
C MET A 154 -1.28 -10.71 -12.79
N GLN A 155 -1.58 -10.95 -11.51
CA GLN A 155 -2.83 -11.56 -11.07
C GLN A 155 -4.04 -10.68 -11.37
N ILE A 156 -3.94 -9.36 -11.14
CA ILE A 156 -5.00 -8.40 -11.50
C ILE A 156 -5.24 -8.40 -13.02
N LEU A 157 -4.16 -8.32 -13.80
CA LEU A 157 -4.26 -8.30 -15.27
C LEU A 157 -4.87 -9.59 -15.81
N HIS A 158 -4.44 -10.74 -15.29
CA HIS A 158 -5.05 -12.04 -15.61
C HIS A 158 -6.54 -12.01 -15.28
N TYR A 159 -6.91 -11.63 -14.06
CA TYR A 159 -8.31 -11.60 -13.65
C TYR A 159 -9.15 -10.72 -14.59
N LYS A 160 -8.71 -9.48 -14.86
CA LYS A 160 -9.41 -8.57 -15.77
C LYS A 160 -9.49 -9.09 -17.20
N LEU A 161 -8.42 -9.73 -17.69
CA LEU A 161 -8.40 -10.30 -19.03
C LEU A 161 -9.51 -11.33 -19.24
N HIS A 162 -9.81 -12.13 -18.21
CA HIS A 162 -10.76 -13.25 -18.30
C HIS A 162 -12.16 -12.96 -17.72
N ASN A 163 -12.31 -11.95 -16.86
CA ASN A 163 -13.56 -11.70 -16.11
C ASN A 163 -14.24 -10.36 -16.44
N ASP A 164 -13.57 -9.42 -17.11
CA ASP A 164 -14.19 -8.14 -17.47
C ASP A 164 -15.33 -8.35 -18.49
N LYS A 165 -16.55 -7.93 -18.12
CA LYS A 165 -17.76 -8.08 -18.96
C LYS A 165 -17.59 -7.52 -20.38
N TRP A 166 -16.96 -6.35 -20.51
CA TRP A 166 -16.73 -5.72 -21.82
C TRP A 166 -15.82 -6.57 -22.73
N ARG A 167 -14.89 -7.37 -22.16
CA ARG A 167 -14.06 -8.30 -22.94
C ARG A 167 -14.83 -9.52 -23.38
N GLN A 168 -15.75 -10.03 -22.56
CA GLN A 168 -16.62 -11.15 -22.94
C GLN A 168 -17.47 -10.78 -24.16
N GLU A 169 -17.97 -9.55 -24.22
CA GLU A 169 -18.69 -9.03 -25.40
C GLU A 169 -17.83 -8.93 -26.65
N PHE A 170 -16.52 -8.66 -26.51
CA PHE A 170 -15.58 -8.59 -27.62
C PHE A 170 -15.16 -9.98 -28.12
N LEU A 171 -14.91 -10.93 -27.20
CA LEU A 171 -14.53 -12.30 -27.54
C LEU A 171 -15.67 -13.07 -28.22
N TYR A 172 -16.92 -12.81 -27.85
CA TYR A 172 -18.08 -13.36 -28.54
C TYR A 172 -18.22 -12.87 -29.99
N ARG A 173 -17.67 -11.69 -30.32
CA ARG A 173 -17.82 -11.06 -31.65
C ARG A 173 -16.67 -11.32 -32.63
N LYS A 174 -15.55 -11.89 -32.20
CA LYS A 174 -14.44 -12.25 -33.09
C LYS A 174 -13.78 -13.54 -32.62
N GLU A 175 -13.80 -14.56 -33.48
CA GLU A 175 -12.74 -15.59 -33.49
C GLU A 175 -11.40 -14.87 -33.73
N LYS A 176 -10.75 -14.44 -32.64
CA LYS A 176 -9.43 -13.86 -32.71
C LYS A 176 -8.44 -15.00 -32.93
N ASN A 177 -7.89 -15.05 -34.14
CA ASN A 177 -6.77 -15.92 -34.44
C ASN A 177 -5.51 -15.32 -33.78
N PHE A 178 -5.22 -15.74 -32.55
CA PHE A 178 -4.08 -15.24 -31.76
C PHE A 178 -2.71 -15.67 -32.32
N GLY A 179 -2.69 -16.49 -33.38
CA GLY A 179 -1.45 -17.09 -33.90
C GLY A 179 -0.83 -18.14 -32.97
N VAL A 180 -1.53 -18.49 -31.89
CA VAL A 180 -1.13 -19.54 -30.94
C VAL A 180 -2.04 -20.75 -31.19
N PRO A 181 -1.47 -21.95 -31.45
CA PRO A 181 -2.25 -23.16 -31.61
C PRO A 181 -3.14 -23.41 -30.37
N PRO A 182 -4.37 -23.91 -30.54
CA PRO A 182 -5.31 -24.11 -29.43
C PRO A 182 -4.90 -25.24 -28.45
N ASN A 183 -3.85 -25.99 -28.77
CA ASN A 183 -3.35 -27.08 -27.94
C ASN A 183 -1.94 -26.72 -27.47
N CYS A 184 -1.77 -26.62 -26.15
CA CYS A 184 -0.46 -26.71 -25.50
C CYS A 184 0.06 -28.15 -25.58
#